data_AF-A0AA88X8M9-F1
#
_entry.id   AF-A0AA88X8M9-F1
#
_cell.length_a   1.000
_cell.length_b   1.000
_cell.length_c   1.000
_cell.angle_alpha   90.00
_cell.angle_beta   90.00
_cell.angle_gamma   90.00
#
_symmetry.space_group_name_H-M   'P 1'
#
loop_
_entity.id
_entity.type
_entity.pdbx_description
1 polymer ?
#
loop_
_entity_poly.entity_id
_entity_poly.type
_entity_poly.pdbx_seq_one_letter_code
_entity_poly.pdbx_strand_id
1 'polypeptide(L)'
;MAVAPRSTHHSHLNPSDLRLCLTSRLSYGRKYRTGDLREHVYQFETNMLLLQVSDVVMCRAYPTTLRKAAHAWFKSLQPRSVHSFAQLSDLFQKHFISSRSRRKNSASLLNVVQEKNESLACFLRRFNAATLEIDNLDESVKYTAFLRGL
;
A
#
# COMPACT_ATOMS: atom_id res chain seq x y z
N MET A 1 -56.00 8.97 -7.39
CA MET A 1 -55.03 7.93 -6.96
C MET A 1 -53.74 8.63 -6.56
N ALA A 2 -53.41 8.61 -5.27
CA ALA A 2 -52.19 9.18 -4.72
C ALA A 2 -51.05 8.17 -4.83
N VAL A 3 -49.90 8.57 -5.38
CA VAL A 3 -48.65 7.83 -5.29
C VAL A 3 -47.78 8.54 -4.27
N ALA A 4 -47.63 7.95 -3.09
CA ALA A 4 -46.73 8.44 -2.06
C ALA A 4 -45.27 8.21 -2.50
N PRO A 5 -44.36 9.19 -2.35
CA PRO A 5 -42.95 8.95 -2.57
C PRO A 5 -42.36 8.08 -1.45
N ARG A 6 -41.64 7.04 -1.86
CA ARG A 6 -41.00 6.04 -1.02
C ARG A 6 -40.04 6.70 -0.02
N SER A 7 -40.21 6.34 1.25
CA SER A 7 -39.28 6.66 2.32
C SER A 7 -37.88 6.15 1.99
N THR A 8 -36.95 7.04 1.69
CA THR A 8 -35.51 6.76 1.73
C THR A 8 -35.13 6.52 3.18
N HIS A 9 -35.08 5.24 3.59
CA HIS A 9 -34.39 4.84 4.80
C HIS A 9 -32.90 5.18 4.66
N HIS A 10 -32.52 6.39 5.09
CA HIS A 10 -31.15 6.65 5.48
C HIS A 10 -30.90 5.85 6.74
N SER A 11 -30.43 4.62 6.61
CA SER A 11 -29.80 3.89 7.69
C SER A 11 -28.69 4.77 8.24
N HIS A 12 -28.99 5.42 9.38
CA HIS A 12 -28.05 6.22 10.13
C HIS A 12 -26.95 5.28 10.63
N LEU A 13 -25.88 5.14 9.86
CA LEU A 13 -24.65 4.47 10.29
C LEU A 13 -24.16 5.16 11.56
N ASN A 14 -24.14 4.43 12.67
CA ASN A 14 -23.74 4.96 13.96
C ASN A 14 -22.20 5.16 13.94
N PRO A 15 -21.67 6.28 14.47
CA PRO A 15 -20.22 6.48 14.66
C PRO A 15 -19.53 5.33 15.41
N SER A 16 -20.28 4.56 16.20
CA SER A 16 -19.82 3.39 16.94
C SER A 16 -19.56 2.18 16.04
N ASP A 17 -20.32 1.99 14.96
CA ASP A 17 -20.16 0.89 14.00
C ASP A 17 -18.92 1.09 13.12
N LEU A 18 -18.62 2.36 12.80
CA LEU A 18 -17.36 2.78 12.21
C LEU A 18 -16.17 2.45 13.11
N ARG A 19 -16.35 2.46 14.44
CA ARG A 19 -15.28 2.22 15.41
C ARG A 19 -14.76 0.78 15.35
N LEU A 20 -15.60 -0.20 15.03
CA LEU A 20 -15.21 -1.61 14.80
C LEU A 20 -14.48 -1.81 13.47
N CYS A 21 -14.78 -1.02 12.43
CA CYS A 21 -14.08 -1.08 11.15
C CYS A 21 -12.75 -0.30 11.14
N LEU A 22 -12.62 0.69 12.03
CA LEU A 22 -11.43 1.53 12.17
C LEU A 22 -10.42 0.98 13.20
N THR A 23 -10.75 -0.08 13.95
CA THR A 23 -9.86 -0.69 14.97
C THR A 23 -8.79 -1.61 14.39
N SER A 24 -8.85 -1.96 13.11
CA SER A 24 -7.65 -2.33 12.32
C SER A 24 -6.80 -1.07 12.06
N ARG A 25 -6.53 -0.32 13.14
CA ARG A 25 -5.55 0.74 13.21
C ARG A 25 -4.22 0.09 12.93
N LEU A 26 -3.79 0.13 11.67
CA LEU A 26 -2.42 -0.17 11.24
C LEU A 26 -1.46 0.31 12.33
N SER A 27 -0.75 -0.57 13.02
CA SER A 27 0.28 -0.20 13.99
C SER A 27 1.56 0.04 13.19
N TYR A 28 1.82 1.33 12.90
CA TYR A 28 2.88 1.81 12.01
C TYR A 28 4.30 1.65 12.62
N GLY A 29 4.85 0.43 12.64
CA GLY A 29 6.20 0.13 13.09
C GLY A 29 7.02 -0.69 12.08
N ARG A 30 8.04 -0.04 11.47
CA ARG A 30 9.19 -0.62 10.72
C ARG A 30 8.88 -1.38 9.40
N LYS A 31 9.13 -0.73 8.25
CA LYS A 31 9.29 -1.26 6.87
C LYS A 31 8.16 -2.18 6.33
N TYR A 32 7.30 -1.65 5.45
CA TYR A 32 6.25 -2.43 4.75
C TYR A 32 6.81 -3.41 3.71
N ARG A 33 6.05 -4.47 3.41
CA ARG A 33 6.05 -5.21 2.13
C ARG A 33 4.89 -4.73 1.23
N THR A 34 4.98 -4.93 -0.09
CA THR A 34 3.91 -4.56 -1.06
C THR A 34 2.58 -5.27 -0.75
N GLY A 35 2.64 -6.47 -0.17
CA GLY A 35 1.47 -7.22 0.29
C GLY A 35 0.62 -6.45 1.31
N ASP A 36 1.27 -5.76 2.26
CA ASP A 36 0.59 -5.06 3.36
C ASP A 36 -0.30 -3.91 2.88
N LEU A 37 0.03 -3.29 1.74
CA LEU A 37 -0.72 -2.18 1.17
C LEU A 37 -1.99 -2.64 0.44
N ARG A 38 -1.88 -3.72 -0.35
CA ARG A 38 -3.03 -4.33 -1.03
C ARG A 38 -3.99 -4.96 -0.02
N GLU A 39 -3.43 -5.66 0.96
CA GLU A 39 -4.19 -6.27 2.04
C GLU A 39 -4.96 -5.23 2.85
N HIS A 40 -4.36 -4.08 3.17
CA HIS A 40 -5.07 -3.00 3.85
C HIS A 40 -6.25 -2.44 3.05
N VAL A 41 -6.09 -2.21 1.74
CA VAL A 41 -7.20 -1.77 0.87
C VAL A 41 -8.31 -2.83 0.88
N TYR A 42 -7.95 -4.09 0.68
CA TYR A 42 -8.88 -5.20 0.63
C TYR A 42 -9.68 -5.37 1.94
N GLN A 43 -9.00 -5.33 3.09
CA GLN A 43 -9.67 -5.43 4.40
C GLN A 43 -10.62 -4.25 4.64
N PHE A 44 -10.20 -3.02 4.31
CA PHE A 44 -11.05 -1.86 4.45
C PHE A 44 -12.29 -1.96 3.56
N GLU A 45 -12.11 -2.31 2.30
CA GLU A 45 -13.19 -2.46 1.32
C GLU A 45 -14.18 -3.55 1.73
N THR A 46 -13.68 -4.73 2.11
CA THR A 46 -14.50 -5.85 2.58
C THR A 46 -15.36 -5.47 3.79
N ASN A 47 -14.78 -4.77 4.77
CA ASN A 47 -15.50 -4.32 5.96
C ASN A 47 -16.58 -3.28 5.62
N MET A 48 -16.28 -2.33 4.73
CA MET A 48 -17.23 -1.30 4.34
C MET A 48 -18.38 -1.85 3.47
N LEU A 49 -18.09 -2.84 2.62
CA LEU A 49 -19.10 -3.57 1.85
C LEU A 49 -20.04 -4.37 2.77
N LEU A 50 -19.49 -5.05 3.78
CA LEU A 50 -20.29 -5.78 4.78
C LEU A 50 -21.27 -4.86 5.51
N LEU A 51 -20.84 -3.64 5.82
CA LEU A 51 -21.67 -2.62 6.46
C LEU A 51 -22.56 -1.83 5.49
N GLN A 52 -22.58 -2.17 4.19
CA GLN A 52 -23.32 -1.47 3.14
C GLN A 52 -23.06 0.05 3.14
N VAL A 53 -21.82 0.44 3.42
CA VAL A 53 -21.41 1.85 3.49
C VAL A 53 -21.34 2.41 2.08
N SER A 54 -21.90 3.60 1.88
CA SER A 54 -21.79 4.28 0.58
C SER A 54 -20.34 4.63 0.23
N ASP A 55 -20.03 4.62 -1.06
CA ASP A 55 -18.71 4.92 -1.61
C ASP A 55 -18.17 6.31 -1.20
N VAL A 56 -19.06 7.30 -1.07
CA VAL A 56 -18.74 8.65 -0.56
C VAL A 56 -18.24 8.60 0.88
N VAL A 57 -18.85 7.77 1.73
CA VAL A 57 -18.43 7.59 3.12
C VAL A 57 -17.13 6.81 3.18
N MET A 58 -16.95 5.79 2.33
CA MET A 58 -15.68 5.06 2.23
C MET A 58 -14.51 6.00 1.92
N CYS A 59 -14.66 6.89 0.92
CA CYS A 59 -13.65 7.88 0.55
C CYS A 59 -13.30 8.84 1.70
N ARG A 60 -14.27 9.20 2.54
CA ARG A 60 -14.05 10.09 3.70
C ARG A 60 -13.44 9.37 4.89
N ALA A 61 -13.76 8.08 5.07
CA ALA A 61 -13.29 7.28 6.19
C ALA A 61 -11.87 6.75 5.96
N TYR A 62 -11.53 6.34 4.74
CA TYR A 62 -10.23 5.73 4.42
C TYR A 62 -9.00 6.55 4.86
N PRO A 63 -8.96 7.89 4.68
CA PRO A 63 -7.80 8.69 5.11
C PRO A 63 -7.52 8.65 6.61
N THR A 64 -8.52 8.28 7.42
CA THR A 64 -8.40 8.15 8.88
C THR A 64 -7.67 6.87 9.30
N THR A 65 -7.58 5.87 8.42
CA THR A 65 -6.80 4.64 8.65
C THR A 65 -5.33 4.79 8.23
N LEU A 66 -5.03 5.79 7.40
CA LEU A 66 -3.69 6.11 6.93
C LEU A 66 -2.85 6.84 7.99
N ARG A 67 -1.54 6.57 8.03
CA ARG A 67 -0.58 7.36 8.82
C ARG A 67 0.69 7.68 8.03
N LYS A 68 1.49 8.60 8.58
CA LYS A 68 2.80 9.00 8.05
C LYS A 68 2.69 9.37 6.56
N ALA A 69 3.53 8.78 5.71
CA ALA A 69 3.61 9.06 4.28
C ALA A 69 2.28 8.85 3.53
N ALA A 70 1.48 7.84 3.92
CA ALA A 70 0.17 7.59 3.31
C ALA A 70 -0.82 8.73 3.60
N HIS A 71 -0.82 9.22 4.84
CA HIS A 71 -1.67 10.35 5.22
C HIS A 71 -1.21 11.67 4.56
N ALA A 72 0.10 11.90 4.46
CA ALA A 72 0.67 13.04 3.76
C ALA A 72 0.34 13.03 2.25
N TRP A 73 0.45 11.85 1.61
CA TRP A 73 0.06 11.66 0.22
C TRP A 73 -1.42 12.00 0.00
N PHE A 74 -2.32 11.52 0.85
CA PHE A 74 -3.75 11.83 0.71
C PHE A 74 -4.02 13.34 0.75
N LYS A 75 -3.33 14.07 1.65
CA LYS A 75 -3.42 15.54 1.74
C LYS A 75 -2.88 16.27 0.51
N SER A 76 -1.99 15.66 -0.27
CA SER A 76 -1.46 16.23 -1.51
C SER A 76 -2.36 16.04 -2.73
N LEU A 77 -3.43 15.24 -2.63
CA LEU A 77 -4.38 15.07 -3.72
C LEU A 77 -5.14 16.38 -3.98
N GLN A 78 -5.39 16.67 -5.25
CA GLN A 78 -6.18 17.85 -5.62
C GLN A 78 -7.59 17.74 -4.99
N PRO A 79 -8.12 18.82 -4.39
CA PRO A 79 -9.48 18.79 -3.85
C PRO A 79 -10.49 18.34 -4.90
N ARG A 80 -11.45 17.48 -4.50
CA ARG A 80 -12.51 16.96 -5.37
C ARG A 80 -12.03 16.14 -6.59
N SER A 81 -10.79 15.64 -6.58
CA SER A 81 -10.28 14.78 -7.66
C SER A 81 -10.71 13.31 -7.56
N VAL A 82 -11.21 12.89 -6.40
CA VAL A 82 -11.61 11.51 -6.10
C VAL A 82 -13.14 11.44 -6.02
N HIS A 83 -13.73 10.63 -6.89
CA HIS A 83 -15.17 10.47 -7.04
C HIS A 83 -15.66 9.10 -6.56
N SER A 84 -14.74 8.14 -6.40
CA SER A 84 -15.05 6.82 -5.87
C SER A 84 -13.92 6.20 -5.05
N PHE A 85 -14.26 5.23 -4.20
CA PHE A 85 -13.27 4.48 -3.44
C PHE A 85 -12.38 3.65 -4.36
N ALA A 86 -12.95 3.09 -5.44
CA ALA A 86 -12.18 2.40 -6.48
C ALA A 86 -11.13 3.32 -7.13
N GLN A 87 -11.47 4.59 -7.40
CA GLN A 87 -10.51 5.56 -7.91
C GLN A 87 -9.44 5.89 -6.87
N LEU A 88 -9.83 6.06 -5.59
CA LEU A 88 -8.90 6.33 -4.49
C LEU A 88 -7.91 5.18 -4.29
N SER A 89 -8.40 3.95 -4.31
CA SER A 89 -7.62 2.74 -4.09
C SER A 89 -6.62 2.51 -5.22
N ASP A 90 -7.01 2.78 -6.47
CA ASP A 90 -6.12 2.75 -7.63
C ASP A 90 -5.01 3.82 -7.52
N LEU A 91 -5.35 5.07 -7.17
CA LEU A 91 -4.36 6.13 -6.97
C LEU A 91 -3.39 5.78 -5.83
N PHE A 92 -3.89 5.24 -4.73
CA PHE A 92 -3.07 4.80 -3.59
C PHE A 92 -2.10 3.70 -4.01
N GLN A 93 -2.61 2.68 -4.68
CA GLN A 93 -1.81 1.57 -5.18
C GLN A 93 -0.77 2.06 -6.20
N LYS A 94 -1.13 2.87 -7.19
CA LYS A 94 -0.17 3.45 -8.13
C LYS A 94 0.92 4.25 -7.41
N HIS A 95 0.56 5.10 -6.45
CA HIS A 95 1.57 5.89 -5.75
C HIS A 95 2.54 5.03 -4.93
N PHE A 96 2.04 4.08 -4.14
CA PHE A 96 2.88 3.31 -3.21
C PHE A 96 3.48 2.03 -3.80
N ILE A 97 2.82 1.42 -4.79
CA ILE A 97 3.31 0.24 -5.51
C ILE A 97 4.24 0.68 -6.64
N SER A 98 3.92 1.70 -7.44
CA SER A 98 4.83 2.16 -8.50
C SER A 98 6.05 2.90 -7.94
N SER A 99 5.97 3.54 -6.76
CA SER A 99 7.18 4.03 -6.07
C SER A 99 8.06 2.89 -5.55
N ARG A 100 7.51 1.69 -5.28
CA ARG A 100 8.28 0.47 -5.01
C ARG A 100 8.80 -0.21 -6.26
N SER A 101 8.09 -0.20 -7.38
CA SER A 101 8.65 -0.66 -8.67
C SER A 101 9.82 0.22 -9.11
N ARG A 102 9.81 1.50 -8.73
CA ARG A 102 10.98 2.39 -8.81
C ARG A 102 12.06 2.09 -7.76
N ARG A 103 11.77 1.35 -6.69
CA ARG A 103 12.81 0.74 -5.86
C ARG A 103 13.28 -0.53 -6.57
N LYS A 104 14.55 -0.50 -6.99
CA LYS A 104 15.41 -1.63 -7.37
C LYS A 104 14.67 -2.91 -7.79
N ASN A 105 14.67 -3.17 -9.08
CA ASN A 105 14.29 -4.47 -9.66
C ASN A 105 15.45 -5.47 -9.56
N SER A 106 15.21 -6.74 -9.90
CA SER A 106 16.24 -7.78 -9.89
C SER A 106 17.49 -7.43 -10.72
N ALA A 107 17.32 -6.71 -11.83
CA ALA A 107 18.42 -6.22 -12.66
C ALA A 107 19.35 -5.25 -11.90
N SER A 108 18.87 -4.56 -10.86
CA SER A 108 19.72 -3.69 -10.05
C SER A 108 20.78 -4.43 -9.24
N LEU A 109 20.63 -5.74 -9.00
CA LEU A 109 21.67 -6.57 -8.35
C LEU A 109 22.90 -6.74 -9.23
N LEU A 110 22.74 -6.68 -10.56
CA LEU A 110 23.85 -6.79 -11.51
C LEU A 110 24.84 -5.61 -11.41
N ASN A 111 24.40 -4.51 -10.78
CA ASN A 111 25.22 -3.33 -10.53
C ASN A 111 25.94 -3.40 -9.16
N VAL A 112 25.71 -4.44 -8.36
CA VAL A 112 26.40 -4.65 -7.10
C VAL A 112 27.59 -5.58 -7.37
N VAL A 113 28.74 -4.97 -7.62
CA VAL A 113 30.01 -5.68 -7.88
C VAL A 113 30.97 -5.42 -6.72
N GLN A 114 31.83 -6.38 -6.41
CA GLN A 114 32.90 -6.27 -5.45
C GLN A 114 33.99 -5.36 -6.03
N GLU A 115 34.34 -4.31 -5.30
CA GLU A 115 35.38 -3.39 -5.74
C GLU A 115 36.78 -4.00 -5.52
N LYS A 116 37.77 -3.60 -6.33
CA LYS A 116 39.13 -4.16 -6.31
C LYS A 116 39.81 -4.19 -4.92
N ASN A 117 39.46 -3.24 -4.04
CA ASN A 117 40.01 -3.10 -2.70
C ASN A 117 38.97 -3.35 -1.59
N GLU A 118 37.81 -3.89 -1.94
CA GLU A 118 36.75 -4.17 -0.99
C GLU A 118 36.86 -5.61 -0.48
N SER A 119 36.71 -5.78 0.83
CA SER A 119 36.62 -7.11 1.42
C SER A 119 35.30 -7.79 1.06
N LEU A 120 35.35 -9.11 0.93
CA LEU A 120 34.16 -9.93 0.66
C LEU A 120 33.03 -9.66 1.66
N ALA A 121 33.36 -9.42 2.94
CA ALA A 121 32.38 -9.10 3.98
C ALA A 121 31.64 -7.78 3.71
N CYS A 122 32.34 -6.76 3.19
CA CYS A 122 31.72 -5.48 2.87
C CYS A 122 30.82 -5.60 1.63
N PHE A 123 31.29 -6.33 0.61
CA PHE A 123 30.50 -6.68 -0.57
C PHE A 123 29.21 -7.44 -0.17
N LEU A 124 29.33 -8.53 0.59
CA LEU A 124 28.20 -9.34 1.07
C LEU A 124 27.17 -8.49 1.81
N ARG A 125 27.62 -7.55 2.64
CA ARG A 125 26.73 -6.63 3.35
C ARG A 125 25.93 -5.75 2.38
N ARG A 126 26.58 -5.18 1.35
CA ARG A 126 25.90 -4.37 0.33
C ARG A 126 24.97 -5.21 -0.53
N PHE A 127 25.43 -6.39 -0.96
CA PHE A 127 24.64 -7.32 -1.76
C PHE A 127 23.38 -7.77 -1.02
N ASN A 128 23.51 -8.22 0.23
CA ASN A 128 22.36 -8.59 1.07
C ASN A 128 21.41 -7.41 1.29
N ALA A 129 21.93 -6.20 1.57
CA ALA A 129 21.09 -5.02 1.69
C ALA A 129 20.29 -4.72 0.42
N ALA A 130 20.90 -4.88 -0.77
CA ALA A 130 20.22 -4.72 -2.05
C ALA A 130 19.15 -5.80 -2.30
N THR A 131 19.40 -7.06 -1.92
CA THR A 131 18.39 -8.13 -2.05
C THR A 131 17.15 -7.88 -1.18
N LEU A 132 17.32 -7.28 0.00
CA LEU A 132 16.21 -6.92 0.89
C LEU A 132 15.34 -5.77 0.37
N GLU A 133 15.81 -5.05 -0.65
CA GLU A 133 15.06 -3.96 -1.30
C GLU A 133 14.18 -4.46 -2.46
N ILE A 134 14.38 -5.71 -2.91
CA ILE A 134 13.67 -6.33 -4.04
C ILE A 134 12.58 -7.27 -3.51
N ASP A 135 11.33 -6.99 -3.86
CA ASP A 135 10.21 -7.89 -3.56
C ASP A 135 10.20 -9.09 -4.53
N ASN A 136 9.84 -10.28 -4.03
CA ASN A 136 9.70 -11.52 -4.83
C ASN A 136 10.94 -11.84 -5.68
N LEU A 137 12.15 -11.59 -5.14
CA LEU A 137 13.39 -11.91 -5.82
C LEU A 137 13.52 -13.43 -6.02
N ASP A 138 13.69 -13.84 -7.28
CA ASP A 138 13.97 -15.22 -7.65
C ASP A 138 15.38 -15.64 -7.17
N GLU A 139 15.50 -16.79 -6.51
CA GLU A 139 16.77 -17.27 -5.94
C GLU A 139 17.79 -17.62 -7.02
N SER A 140 17.38 -18.07 -8.22
CA SER A 140 18.30 -18.31 -9.34
C SER A 140 18.88 -16.99 -9.85
N VAL A 141 18.06 -15.94 -9.95
CA VAL A 141 18.51 -14.59 -10.32
C VAL A 141 19.47 -14.01 -9.27
N LYS A 142 19.17 -14.20 -7.99
CA LYS A 142 20.03 -13.76 -6.88
C LYS A 142 21.39 -14.46 -6.89
N TYR A 143 21.42 -15.78 -7.08
CA TYR A 143 22.65 -16.55 -7.18
C TYR A 143 23.49 -16.12 -8.38
N THR A 144 22.85 -15.96 -9.54
CA THR A 144 23.52 -15.51 -10.77
C THR A 144 24.11 -14.10 -10.60
N ALA A 145 23.36 -13.18 -10.01
CA ALA A 145 23.85 -11.83 -9.73
C ALA A 145 24.99 -11.82 -8.71
N PHE A 146 24.95 -12.70 -7.70
CA PHE A 146 26.03 -12.85 -6.72
C PHE A 146 27.32 -13.31 -7.39
N LEU A 147 27.27 -14.37 -8.19
CA LEU A 147 28.46 -14.89 -8.89
C LEU A 147 29.05 -13.87 -9.86
N ARG A 148 28.22 -13.07 -10.53
CA ARG A 148 28.66 -12.01 -11.43
C ARG A 148 29.27 -10.82 -10.70
N GLY A 149 28.86 -10.60 -9.45
CA GLY A 149 29.31 -9.51 -8.62
C GLY A 149 30.60 -9.78 -7.86
N LEU A 150 31.08 -11.03 -7.81
CA LEU A 150 32.42 -11.38 -7.30
C LEU A 150 33.49 -11.07 -8.35
#